data_AF-A0A1Q2CBU2-F1
#
_entry.id   AF-A0A1Q2CBU2-F1
#
_cell.length_a   1.000
_cell.length_b   1.000
_cell.length_c   1.000
_cell.angle_alpha   90.00
_cell.angle_beta   90.00
_cell.angle_gamma   90.00
#
_symmetry.space_group_name_H-M   'P 1'
#
loop_
_entity.id
_entity.type
_entity.pdbx_description
1 polymer ?
#
loop_
_entity_poly.entity_id
_entity_poly.type
_entity_poly.pdbx_seq_one_letter_code
_entity_poly.pdbx_strand_id
1 'polypeptide(L)'
;MPHPTQQMVGDIVAMTDPVVRNVAITTCYRDLALAVADVVGRRDVNWLAFGAWASGTAGRAIRGEGLPIDWGTSRAVAEGNRTIIADVAPRFVRWLDEVARAGGPSRTALEVALGDAIFETTPELADALVAYQTAVELRELTGDAPADEEADQALAELMLLGNVKVAAHEQHIADDLIDDAMPLGGLFGRITTRFVEVITPDGPLDVCRDVPLPSYLGGLKYPSVLAHLTRDDLCELAERFDHAPDGEVIESRATTWECYDERMGYIFCFFRAFARDARYFDVPAEFLR
;
A
#
# COMPACT_ATOMS: atom_id res chain seq x y z
N MET A 1 4.41 21.40 4.71
CA MET A 1 5.36 20.39 4.21
C MET A 1 5.22 20.27 2.69
N PRO A 2 6.32 20.17 1.93
CA PRO A 2 6.26 19.92 0.49
C PRO A 2 5.63 18.56 0.21
N HIS A 3 4.69 18.49 -0.74
CA HIS A 3 4.09 17.24 -1.20
C HIS A 3 3.62 17.40 -2.66
N PRO A 4 3.43 16.31 -3.42
CA PRO A 4 2.88 16.38 -4.77
C PRO A 4 1.52 17.10 -4.81
N THR A 5 1.27 17.87 -5.87
CA THR A 5 0.00 18.60 -6.06
C THR A 5 -0.94 17.84 -6.99
N GLN A 6 -2.24 18.21 -6.98
CA GLN A 6 -3.22 17.65 -7.91
C GLN A 6 -2.79 17.82 -9.38
N GLN A 7 -2.25 19.00 -9.71
CA GLN A 7 -1.74 19.28 -11.05
C GLN A 7 -0.58 18.34 -11.42
N MET A 8 0.38 18.15 -10.52
CA MET A 8 1.50 17.24 -10.75
C MET A 8 1.03 15.80 -10.98
N VAL A 9 0.05 15.32 -10.20
CA VAL A 9 -0.54 13.99 -10.43
C VAL A 9 -1.20 13.92 -11.80
N GLY A 10 -1.98 14.92 -12.18
CA GLY A 10 -2.60 15.00 -13.52
C GLY A 10 -1.57 15.00 -14.66
N ASP A 11 -0.49 15.76 -14.52
CA ASP A 11 0.60 15.83 -15.50
C ASP A 11 1.31 14.49 -15.66
N ILE A 12 1.55 13.76 -14.56
CA ILE A 12 2.12 12.40 -14.56
C ILE A 12 1.19 11.44 -15.30
N VAL A 13 -0.11 11.46 -14.98
CA VAL A 13 -1.10 10.57 -15.60
C VAL A 13 -1.22 10.81 -17.11
N ALA A 14 -1.05 12.05 -17.56
CA ALA A 14 -1.09 12.45 -18.97
C ALA A 14 0.18 12.07 -19.77
N MET A 15 1.24 11.57 -19.13
CA MET A 15 2.47 11.17 -19.81
C MET A 15 2.22 9.96 -20.73
N THR A 16 2.71 10.06 -21.97
CA THR A 16 2.50 9.04 -23.02
C THR A 16 3.53 7.92 -22.99
N ASP A 17 4.78 8.21 -22.64
CA ASP A 17 5.83 7.20 -22.50
C ASP A 17 5.63 6.43 -21.18
N PRO A 18 5.33 5.12 -21.22
CA PRO A 18 5.02 4.34 -20.02
C PRO A 18 6.23 4.15 -19.10
N VAL A 19 7.46 4.15 -19.63
CA VAL A 19 8.68 4.00 -18.82
C VAL A 19 8.94 5.29 -18.05
N VAL A 20 8.93 6.43 -18.74
CA VAL A 20 9.12 7.74 -18.12
C VAL A 20 7.99 8.03 -17.13
N ARG A 21 6.75 7.70 -17.52
CA ARG A 21 5.59 7.80 -16.62
C ARG A 21 5.78 6.98 -15.37
N ASN A 22 6.20 5.71 -15.47
CA ASN A 22 6.36 4.88 -14.28
C ASN A 22 7.41 5.43 -13.31
N VAL A 23 8.54 5.95 -13.80
CA VAL A 23 9.54 6.62 -12.94
C VAL A 23 8.92 7.81 -12.20
N ALA A 24 8.10 8.61 -12.88
CA ALA A 24 7.39 9.73 -12.26
C ALA A 24 6.33 9.28 -11.25
N ILE A 25 5.61 8.17 -11.52
CA ILE A 25 4.66 7.54 -10.60
C ILE A 25 5.38 7.03 -9.34
N THR A 26 6.47 6.29 -9.50
CA THR A 26 7.28 5.79 -8.37
C THR A 26 7.80 6.95 -7.51
N THR A 27 8.24 8.03 -8.17
CA THR A 27 8.67 9.27 -7.50
C THR A 27 7.52 9.91 -6.73
N CYS A 28 6.32 10.00 -7.32
CA CYS A 28 5.13 10.53 -6.68
C CYS A 28 4.73 9.72 -5.43
N TYR A 29 4.74 8.38 -5.52
CA TYR A 29 4.51 7.51 -4.37
C TYR A 29 5.51 7.77 -3.24
N ARG A 30 6.80 7.84 -3.56
CA ARG A 30 7.86 8.15 -2.58
C ARG A 30 7.58 9.49 -1.89
N ASP A 31 7.30 10.53 -2.66
CA ASP A 31 7.13 11.89 -2.12
C ASP A 31 5.85 11.99 -1.28
N LEU A 32 4.76 11.33 -1.68
CA LEU A 32 3.55 11.21 -0.87
C LEU A 32 3.79 10.37 0.38
N ALA A 33 4.54 9.27 0.29
CA ALA A 33 4.85 8.43 1.44
C ALA A 33 5.59 9.20 2.53
N LEU A 34 6.57 10.03 2.13
CA LEU A 34 7.30 10.90 3.05
C LEU A 34 6.41 11.99 3.63
N ALA A 35 5.58 12.65 2.80
CA ALA A 35 4.66 13.68 3.27
C ALA A 35 3.59 13.14 4.24
N VAL A 36 3.06 11.94 3.98
CA VAL A 36 2.16 11.26 4.92
C VAL A 36 2.91 10.88 6.19
N ALA A 37 4.15 10.41 6.10
CA ALA A 37 4.95 10.09 7.28
C ALA A 37 5.31 11.32 8.14
N ASP A 38 5.41 12.51 7.54
CA ASP A 38 5.53 13.78 8.29
C ASP A 38 4.27 14.09 9.12
N VAL A 39 3.11 13.55 8.71
CA VAL A 39 1.82 13.70 9.41
C VAL A 39 1.58 12.57 10.41
N VAL A 40 1.77 11.32 10.00
CA VAL A 40 1.42 10.12 10.78
C VAL A 40 2.59 9.53 11.55
N GLY A 41 3.78 10.09 11.43
CA GLY A 41 5.01 9.52 11.98
C GLY A 41 5.65 8.48 11.06
N ARG A 42 6.90 8.12 11.38
CA ARG A 42 7.75 7.21 10.59
C ARG A 42 7.97 5.84 11.25
N ARG A 43 7.34 5.60 12.41
CA ARG A 43 7.53 4.36 13.18
C ARG A 43 6.93 3.17 12.45
N ASP A 44 5.72 3.35 11.93
CA ASP A 44 4.98 2.37 11.14
C ASP A 44 4.92 2.85 9.68
N VAL A 45 5.08 1.91 8.76
CA VAL A 45 5.13 2.15 7.32
C VAL A 45 3.72 2.44 6.82
N ASN A 46 3.57 3.50 6.01
CA ASN A 46 2.30 3.80 5.33
C ASN A 46 2.21 3.14 3.95
N TRP A 47 0.99 2.97 3.44
CA TRP A 47 0.72 2.25 2.19
C TRP A 47 1.48 2.81 0.99
N LEU A 48 1.65 4.14 0.92
CA LEU A 48 2.33 4.78 -0.20
C LEU A 48 3.81 4.40 -0.28
N ALA A 49 4.45 4.08 0.85
CA ALA A 49 5.81 3.56 0.87
C ALA A 49 5.87 2.16 0.23
N PHE A 50 4.94 1.26 0.59
CA PHE A 50 4.81 -0.02 -0.11
C PHE A 50 4.49 0.16 -1.60
N GLY A 51 3.60 1.10 -1.94
CA GLY A 51 3.24 1.46 -3.31
C GLY A 51 4.44 1.96 -4.13
N ALA A 52 5.37 2.70 -3.53
CA ALA A 52 6.60 3.11 -4.20
C ALA A 52 7.47 1.90 -4.60
N TRP A 53 7.60 0.91 -3.73
CA TRP A 53 8.36 -0.32 -4.00
C TRP A 53 7.66 -1.21 -5.04
N ALA A 54 6.35 -1.35 -4.95
CA ALA A 54 5.55 -2.06 -5.94
C ALA A 54 5.66 -1.39 -7.33
N SER A 55 5.53 -0.07 -7.40
CA SER A 55 5.66 0.70 -8.64
C SER A 55 7.09 0.64 -9.22
N GLY A 56 8.11 0.70 -8.38
CA GLY A 56 9.51 0.55 -8.80
C GLY A 56 9.80 -0.85 -9.36
N THR A 57 9.23 -1.89 -8.74
CA THR A 57 9.33 -3.27 -9.23
C THR A 57 8.62 -3.44 -10.56
N ALA A 58 7.40 -2.93 -10.68
CA ALA A 58 6.62 -2.91 -11.93
C ALA A 58 7.39 -2.22 -13.08
N GLY A 59 8.22 -1.22 -12.77
CA GLY A 59 9.11 -0.57 -13.74
C GLY A 59 10.00 -1.54 -14.52
N ARG A 60 10.44 -2.65 -13.91
CA ARG A 60 11.21 -3.68 -14.60
C ARG A 60 10.39 -4.37 -15.70
N ALA A 61 9.17 -4.78 -15.36
CA ALA A 61 8.25 -5.39 -16.32
C ALA A 61 7.88 -4.43 -17.45
N ILE A 62 7.66 -3.15 -17.12
CA ILE A 62 7.35 -2.10 -18.10
C ILE A 62 8.52 -1.90 -19.09
N ARG A 63 9.77 -1.97 -18.61
CA ARG A 63 10.98 -1.93 -19.45
C ARG A 63 11.27 -3.24 -20.20
N GLY A 64 10.45 -4.28 -20.02
CA GLY A 64 10.63 -5.59 -20.64
C GLY A 64 11.75 -6.43 -20.01
N GLU A 65 12.20 -6.08 -18.81
CA GLU A 65 13.24 -6.83 -18.10
C GLU A 65 12.68 -8.15 -17.56
N GLY A 66 13.42 -9.25 -17.74
CA GLY A 66 13.05 -10.56 -17.16
C GLY A 66 12.04 -11.38 -17.96
N LEU A 67 11.50 -10.85 -19.07
CA LEU A 67 10.61 -11.58 -19.98
C LEU A 67 11.33 -11.92 -21.30
N PRO A 68 11.49 -13.20 -21.67
CA PRO A 68 12.05 -13.56 -22.97
C PRO A 68 11.15 -13.16 -24.15
N ILE A 69 9.83 -13.02 -23.92
CA ILE A 69 8.84 -12.53 -24.88
C ILE A 69 7.76 -11.75 -24.10
N ASP A 70 7.49 -10.50 -24.49
CA ASP A 70 6.42 -9.67 -23.92
C ASP A 70 5.12 -9.85 -24.72
N TRP A 71 4.12 -10.46 -24.09
CA TRP A 71 2.79 -10.71 -24.68
C TRP A 71 1.78 -9.59 -24.37
N GLY A 72 2.26 -8.37 -24.11
CA GLY A 72 1.42 -7.24 -23.70
C GLY A 72 1.39 -7.02 -22.19
N THR A 73 2.18 -7.79 -21.43
CA THR A 73 2.34 -7.66 -19.97
C THR A 73 2.88 -6.30 -19.59
N SER A 74 3.89 -5.78 -20.32
CA SER A 74 4.45 -4.44 -20.06
C SER A 74 3.37 -3.35 -20.15
N ARG A 75 2.51 -3.40 -21.17
CA ARG A 75 1.43 -2.43 -21.37
C ARG A 75 0.37 -2.54 -20.28
N ALA A 76 -0.06 -3.76 -19.94
CA ALA A 76 -1.06 -3.98 -18.90
C ALA A 76 -0.57 -3.48 -17.54
N VAL A 77 0.68 -3.79 -17.17
CA VAL A 77 1.31 -3.30 -15.93
C VAL A 77 1.45 -1.77 -15.93
N ALA A 78 1.89 -1.18 -17.05
CA ALA A 78 2.02 0.27 -17.17
C ALA A 78 0.68 1.01 -17.07
N GLU A 79 -0.40 0.37 -17.50
CA GLU A 79 -1.75 0.92 -17.42
C GLU A 79 -2.35 0.74 -16.02
N GLY A 80 -2.17 -0.42 -15.40
CA GLY A 80 -2.58 -0.65 -14.01
C GLY A 80 -1.94 0.35 -13.05
N ASN A 81 -0.62 0.55 -13.13
CA ASN A 81 0.07 1.55 -12.33
C ASN A 81 -0.46 2.97 -12.57
N ARG A 82 -0.81 3.32 -13.82
CA ARG A 82 -1.39 4.64 -14.17
C ARG A 82 -2.78 4.80 -13.56
N THR A 83 -3.62 3.78 -13.62
CA THR A 83 -4.99 3.83 -13.12
C THR A 83 -5.01 3.91 -11.59
N ILE A 84 -4.18 3.12 -10.91
CA ILE A 84 -4.09 3.13 -9.44
C ILE A 84 -3.63 4.49 -8.92
N ILE A 85 -2.54 5.06 -9.46
CA ILE A 85 -2.05 6.37 -8.97
C ILE A 85 -3.04 7.49 -9.28
N ALA A 86 -3.71 7.44 -10.45
CA ALA A 86 -4.72 8.43 -10.84
C ALA A 86 -5.92 8.44 -9.89
N ASP A 87 -6.19 7.31 -9.25
CA ASP A 87 -7.27 7.18 -8.28
C ASP A 87 -6.80 7.45 -6.85
N VAL A 88 -5.75 6.78 -6.36
CA VAL A 88 -5.36 6.86 -4.95
C VAL A 88 -4.72 8.21 -4.60
N ALA A 89 -3.78 8.71 -5.43
CA ALA A 89 -2.98 9.89 -5.07
C ALA A 89 -3.79 11.17 -4.83
N PRO A 90 -4.78 11.53 -5.68
CA PRO A 90 -5.58 12.75 -5.48
C PRO A 90 -6.24 12.86 -4.10
N ARG A 91 -6.65 11.73 -3.51
CA ARG A 91 -7.32 11.71 -2.19
C ARG A 91 -6.35 11.99 -1.06
N PHE A 92 -5.14 11.44 -1.14
CA PHE A 92 -4.06 11.80 -0.21
C PHE A 92 -3.63 13.25 -0.39
N VAL A 93 -3.45 13.73 -1.62
CA VAL A 93 -3.13 15.14 -1.87
C VAL A 93 -4.20 16.06 -1.28
N ARG A 94 -5.49 15.74 -1.47
CA ARG A 94 -6.61 16.50 -0.91
C ARG A 94 -6.54 16.61 0.62
N TRP A 95 -6.20 15.51 1.30
CA TRP A 95 -6.00 15.52 2.76
C TRP A 95 -4.77 16.33 3.18
N LEU A 96 -3.64 16.15 2.51
CA LEU A 96 -2.39 16.88 2.82
C LEU A 96 -2.53 18.39 2.57
N ASP A 97 -3.30 18.80 1.56
CA ASP A 97 -3.66 20.20 1.29
C ASP A 97 -4.39 20.81 2.49
N GLU A 98 -5.39 20.11 3.05
CA GLU A 98 -6.15 20.60 4.20
C GLU A 98 -5.34 20.58 5.50
N VAL A 99 -4.48 19.57 5.68
CA VAL A 99 -3.50 19.55 6.78
C VAL A 99 -2.57 20.76 6.70
N ALA A 100 -2.06 21.08 5.51
CA ALA A 100 -1.20 22.24 5.30
C ALA A 100 -1.95 23.57 5.53
N ARG A 101 -3.21 23.66 5.08
CA ARG A 101 -4.08 24.82 5.25
C ARG A 101 -4.42 25.09 6.72
N ALA A 102 -4.65 24.03 7.50
CA ALA A 102 -4.91 24.11 8.94
C ALA A 102 -3.64 24.39 9.77
N GLY A 103 -2.45 24.26 9.18
CA GLY A 103 -1.16 24.42 9.87
C GLY A 103 -0.70 23.18 10.64
N GLY A 104 -1.36 22.04 10.45
CA GLY A 104 -1.09 20.78 11.13
C GLY A 104 -2.24 19.79 10.98
N PRO A 105 -2.02 18.49 11.28
CA PRO A 105 -3.09 17.50 11.21
C PRO A 105 -4.14 17.76 12.28
N SER A 106 -5.40 17.59 11.93
CA SER A 106 -6.51 17.75 12.86
C SER A 106 -7.76 17.06 12.34
N ARG A 107 -8.67 16.70 13.25
CA ARG A 107 -9.99 16.15 12.89
C ARG A 107 -10.74 17.05 11.90
N THR A 108 -10.69 18.37 12.11
CA THR A 108 -11.34 19.34 11.21
C THR A 108 -10.71 19.35 9.82
N ALA A 109 -9.38 19.27 9.70
CA ALA A 109 -8.73 19.20 8.39
C ALA A 109 -9.14 17.92 7.63
N LEU A 110 -9.23 16.79 8.33
CA LEU A 110 -9.75 15.55 7.76
C LEU A 110 -11.21 15.72 7.29
N GLU A 111 -12.10 16.25 8.12
CA GLU A 111 -13.52 16.42 7.78
C GLU A 111 -13.71 17.31 6.54
N VAL A 112 -12.93 18.40 6.42
CA VAL A 112 -12.97 19.27 5.23
C VAL A 112 -12.43 18.56 3.99
N ALA A 113 -11.42 17.70 4.13
CA ALA A 113 -10.91 16.89 3.03
C ALA A 113 -11.95 15.86 2.56
N LEU A 114 -12.56 15.13 3.50
CA LEU A 114 -13.57 14.09 3.22
C LEU A 114 -14.90 14.65 2.70
N GLY A 115 -15.17 15.94 2.90
CA GLY A 115 -16.31 16.63 2.29
C GLY A 115 -16.16 16.91 0.80
N ASP A 116 -15.01 16.59 0.20
CA ASP A 116 -14.78 16.69 -1.24
C ASP A 116 -15.47 15.54 -2.00
N ALA A 117 -16.07 15.85 -3.14
CA ALA A 117 -16.79 14.89 -3.97
C ALA A 117 -15.92 13.71 -4.44
N ILE A 118 -14.59 13.85 -4.45
CA ILE A 118 -13.68 12.76 -4.80
C ILE A 118 -13.80 11.52 -3.88
N PHE A 119 -14.33 11.69 -2.67
CA PHE A 119 -14.56 10.58 -1.73
C PHE A 119 -15.94 9.92 -1.85
N GLU A 120 -16.89 10.51 -2.60
CA GLU A 120 -18.28 9.99 -2.68
C GLU A 120 -18.38 8.55 -3.18
N THR A 121 -17.42 8.12 -4.02
CA THR A 121 -17.41 6.79 -4.63
C THR A 121 -16.31 5.88 -4.09
N THR A 122 -15.60 6.27 -3.04
CA THR A 122 -14.44 5.52 -2.51
C THR A 122 -14.44 5.50 -0.97
N PRO A 123 -15.44 4.88 -0.33
CA PRO A 123 -15.58 4.88 1.12
C PRO A 123 -14.38 4.22 1.83
N GLU A 124 -13.75 3.22 1.23
CA GLU A 124 -12.57 2.55 1.78
C GLU A 124 -11.37 3.49 1.93
N LEU A 125 -11.16 4.39 0.96
CA LEU A 125 -10.10 5.40 1.04
C LEU A 125 -10.42 6.49 2.06
N ALA A 126 -11.69 6.88 2.21
CA ALA A 126 -12.10 7.79 3.28
C ALA A 126 -11.82 7.17 4.66
N ASP A 127 -12.22 5.91 4.85
CA ASP A 127 -11.98 5.18 6.09
C ASP A 127 -10.49 4.96 6.37
N ALA A 128 -9.66 4.76 5.34
CA ALA A 128 -8.21 4.66 5.51
C ALA A 128 -7.62 5.96 6.07
N LEU A 129 -8.06 7.12 5.56
CA LEU A 129 -7.63 8.42 6.08
C LEU A 129 -8.15 8.67 7.49
N VAL A 130 -9.37 8.20 7.83
CA VAL A 130 -9.88 8.21 9.20
C VAL A 130 -8.97 7.40 10.13
N ALA A 131 -8.52 6.21 9.71
CA ALA A 131 -7.62 5.38 10.50
C ALA A 131 -6.27 6.09 10.76
N TYR A 132 -5.64 6.64 9.71
CA TYR A 132 -4.40 7.40 9.85
C TYR A 132 -4.56 8.64 10.75
N GLN A 133 -5.63 9.43 10.57
CA GLN A 133 -5.88 10.60 11.41
C GLN A 133 -6.13 10.20 12.87
N THR A 134 -6.82 9.08 13.11
CA THR A 134 -7.03 8.56 14.47
C THR A 134 -5.71 8.14 15.11
N ALA A 135 -4.77 7.59 14.34
CA ALA A 135 -3.41 7.32 14.82
C ALA A 135 -2.66 8.61 15.18
N VAL A 136 -2.84 9.70 14.41
CA VAL A 136 -2.27 11.01 14.76
C VAL A 136 -2.80 11.50 16.10
N GLU A 137 -4.12 11.48 16.29
CA GLU A 137 -4.77 11.96 17.52
C GLU A 137 -4.34 11.14 18.73
N LEU A 138 -4.26 9.81 18.59
CA LEU A 138 -3.78 8.94 19.68
C LEU A 138 -2.31 9.24 20.02
N ARG A 139 -1.46 9.50 19.01
CA ARG A 139 -0.06 9.87 19.23
C ARG A 139 0.08 11.22 19.92
N GLU A 140 -0.76 12.20 19.59
CA GLU A 140 -0.77 13.49 20.30
C GLU A 140 -1.10 13.34 21.80
N LEU A 141 -1.93 12.36 22.15
CA LEU A 141 -2.29 12.05 23.53
C LEU A 141 -1.19 11.25 24.27
N THR A 142 -0.43 10.41 23.56
CA THR A 142 0.47 9.40 24.16
C THR A 142 1.96 9.68 23.94
N GLY A 143 2.30 10.60 23.04
CA GLY A 143 3.68 10.94 22.64
C GLY A 143 4.21 10.09 21.48
N ASP A 144 5.31 10.55 20.86
CA ASP A 144 5.90 9.90 19.66
C ASP A 144 6.48 8.50 19.90
N ALA A 145 6.87 8.22 21.14
CA ALA A 145 7.33 6.91 21.57
C ALA A 145 6.55 6.53 22.83
N PRO A 146 5.33 5.97 22.68
CA PRO A 146 4.51 5.62 23.82
C PRO A 146 5.30 4.67 24.73
N ALA A 147 5.39 5.02 26.01
CA ALA A 147 5.93 4.13 27.02
C ALA A 147 4.94 3.00 27.38
N ASP A 148 3.67 3.22 27.05
CA ASP A 148 2.58 2.27 27.19
C ASP A 148 2.52 1.35 25.96
N GLU A 149 2.64 0.05 26.21
CA GLU A 149 2.59 -0.98 25.16
C GLU A 149 1.22 -1.05 24.49
N GLU A 150 0.13 -0.78 25.23
CA GLU A 150 -1.24 -0.79 24.69
C GLU A 150 -1.45 0.35 23.70
N ALA A 151 -0.95 1.55 24.03
CA ALA A 151 -0.94 2.69 23.12
C ALA A 151 -0.09 2.44 21.86
N ASP A 152 1.11 1.86 22.00
CA ASP A 152 1.98 1.54 20.86
C ASP A 152 1.34 0.49 19.93
N GLN A 153 0.64 -0.50 20.50
CA GLN A 153 -0.15 -1.48 19.77
C GLN A 153 -1.31 -0.81 19.03
N ALA A 154 -2.14 -0.02 19.71
CA ALA A 154 -3.27 0.65 19.09
C ALA A 154 -2.86 1.58 17.93
N LEU A 155 -1.72 2.28 18.05
CA LEU A 155 -1.15 3.07 16.95
C LEU A 155 -0.77 2.20 15.75
N ALA A 156 -0.04 1.09 16.00
CA ALA A 156 0.37 0.18 14.94
C ALA A 156 -0.84 -0.48 14.23
N GLU A 157 -1.88 -0.83 14.98
CA GLU A 157 -3.12 -1.42 14.43
C GLU A 157 -3.91 -0.43 13.58
N LEU A 158 -3.96 0.86 13.96
CA LEU A 158 -4.59 1.91 13.15
C LEU A 158 -3.83 2.15 11.84
N MET A 159 -2.49 2.15 11.90
CA MET A 159 -1.64 2.25 10.72
C MET A 159 -1.84 1.04 9.79
N LEU A 160 -1.88 -0.18 10.33
CA LEU A 160 -2.15 -1.39 9.57
C LEU A 160 -3.56 -1.37 8.95
N LEU A 161 -4.58 -0.91 9.67
CA LEU A 161 -5.92 -0.74 9.12
C LEU A 161 -5.90 0.20 7.92
N GLY A 162 -5.31 1.39 8.09
CA GLY A 162 -5.21 2.37 7.02
C GLY A 162 -4.58 1.76 5.77
N ASN A 163 -3.49 1.01 5.94
CA ASN A 163 -2.83 0.30 4.86
C ASN A 163 -3.75 -0.73 4.17
N VAL A 164 -4.42 -1.57 4.95
CA VAL A 164 -5.28 -2.64 4.43
C VAL A 164 -6.50 -2.06 3.70
N LYS A 165 -7.08 -0.96 4.18
CA LYS A 165 -8.20 -0.29 3.51
C LYS A 165 -7.80 0.34 2.18
N VAL A 166 -6.63 0.98 2.10
CA VAL A 166 -6.11 1.46 0.81
C VAL A 166 -5.86 0.31 -0.16
N ALA A 167 -5.27 -0.78 0.30
CA ALA A 167 -5.06 -1.96 -0.54
C ALA A 167 -6.37 -2.59 -0.99
N ALA A 168 -7.38 -2.75 -0.12
CA ALA A 168 -8.67 -3.31 -0.52
C ALA A 168 -9.29 -2.55 -1.69
N HIS A 169 -9.27 -1.21 -1.61
CA HIS A 169 -9.73 -0.33 -2.69
C HIS A 169 -8.91 -0.51 -3.98
N GLU A 170 -7.58 -0.46 -3.87
CA GLU A 170 -6.68 -0.62 -5.01
C GLU A 170 -6.81 -2.00 -5.66
N GLN A 171 -7.04 -3.06 -4.87
CA GLN A 171 -7.19 -4.41 -5.39
C GLN A 171 -8.54 -4.64 -6.09
N HIS A 172 -9.58 -3.85 -5.81
CA HIS A 172 -10.80 -3.84 -6.63
C HIS A 172 -10.54 -3.23 -8.01
N ILE A 173 -9.75 -2.14 -8.10
CA ILE A 173 -9.30 -1.58 -9.38
C ILE A 173 -8.48 -2.61 -10.16
N ALA A 174 -7.62 -3.36 -9.47
CA ALA A 174 -6.80 -4.40 -10.10
C ALA A 174 -7.66 -5.55 -10.68
N ASP A 175 -8.74 -5.97 -10.01
CA ASP A 175 -9.64 -7.01 -10.52
C ASP A 175 -10.30 -6.60 -11.84
N ASP A 176 -10.82 -5.36 -11.92
CA ASP A 176 -11.46 -4.84 -13.14
C ASP A 176 -10.49 -4.91 -14.35
N LEU A 177 -9.21 -4.59 -14.11
CA LEU A 177 -8.18 -4.64 -15.15
C LEU A 177 -7.77 -6.07 -15.53
N ILE A 178 -7.77 -7.00 -14.57
CA ILE A 178 -7.48 -8.42 -14.79
C ILE A 178 -8.57 -9.04 -15.68
N ASP A 179 -9.83 -8.74 -15.39
CA ASP A 179 -11.00 -9.21 -16.15
C ASP A 179 -10.99 -8.68 -17.59
N ASP A 180 -10.68 -7.39 -17.77
CA ASP A 180 -10.61 -6.75 -19.10
C ASP A 180 -9.44 -7.29 -19.96
N ALA A 181 -8.32 -7.65 -19.33
CA ALA A 181 -7.14 -8.15 -20.04
C ALA A 181 -7.24 -9.64 -20.44
N MET A 182 -8.15 -10.41 -19.83
CA MET A 182 -8.24 -11.87 -20.02
C MET A 182 -9.67 -12.40 -20.25
N PRO A 183 -10.32 -12.09 -21.40
CA PRO A 183 -11.66 -12.58 -21.71
C PRO A 183 -11.76 -14.11 -21.94
N LEU A 184 -10.63 -14.84 -21.95
CA LEU A 184 -10.54 -16.29 -22.14
C LEU A 184 -9.88 -16.92 -20.89
N GLY A 185 -10.68 -17.19 -19.87
CA GLY A 185 -10.20 -17.62 -18.55
C GLY A 185 -9.45 -18.95 -18.46
N GLY A 186 -8.85 -19.19 -17.29
CA GLY A 186 -8.51 -20.52 -16.75
C GLY A 186 -7.07 -21.01 -16.92
N LEU A 187 -6.46 -20.85 -18.10
CA LEU A 187 -5.08 -21.34 -18.36
C LEU A 187 -4.06 -20.21 -18.52
N PHE A 188 -4.48 -19.04 -19.02
CA PHE A 188 -3.61 -17.87 -19.20
C PHE A 188 -3.38 -17.08 -17.90
N GLY A 189 -4.39 -17.01 -17.01
CA GLY A 189 -4.24 -16.41 -15.68
C GLY A 189 -3.12 -17.03 -14.83
N ARG A 190 -2.95 -18.35 -14.92
CA ARG A 190 -1.85 -19.10 -14.28
C ARG A 190 -0.45 -18.81 -14.84
N ILE A 191 -0.36 -18.24 -16.04
CA ILE A 191 0.92 -17.88 -16.69
C ILE A 191 1.28 -16.43 -16.34
N THR A 192 0.29 -15.53 -16.22
CA THR A 192 0.50 -14.12 -15.82
C THR A 192 0.74 -13.95 -14.32
N THR A 193 0.14 -14.78 -13.47
CA THR A 193 0.36 -14.79 -12.00
C THR A 193 1.80 -15.07 -11.58
N ARG A 194 2.57 -15.78 -12.39
CA ARG A 194 3.99 -16.06 -12.14
C ARG A 194 4.92 -14.84 -12.26
N PHE A 195 4.38 -13.66 -12.59
CA PHE A 195 5.17 -12.44 -12.80
C PHE A 195 4.92 -11.34 -11.76
N VAL A 196 4.15 -11.60 -10.71
CA VAL A 196 4.05 -10.69 -9.56
C VAL A 196 5.24 -10.94 -8.62
N GLU A 197 6.43 -10.56 -9.10
CA GLU A 197 7.59 -10.40 -8.23
C GLU A 197 7.45 -9.02 -7.59
N VAL A 198 7.46 -8.93 -6.27
CA VAL A 198 7.58 -7.65 -5.54
C VAL A 198 8.97 -7.62 -4.93
N ILE A 199 9.78 -6.62 -5.29
CA ILE A 199 11.07 -6.41 -4.66
C ILE A 199 10.82 -5.76 -3.30
N THR A 200 11.50 -6.27 -2.28
CA THR A 200 11.48 -5.75 -0.91
C THR A 200 12.90 -5.43 -0.47
N PRO A 201 13.09 -4.76 0.69
CA PRO A 201 14.41 -4.58 1.27
C PRO A 201 15.19 -5.89 1.50
N ASP A 202 14.50 -7.02 1.61
CA ASP A 202 15.11 -8.34 1.80
C ASP A 202 15.32 -9.12 0.49
N GLY A 203 14.93 -8.53 -0.64
CA GLY A 203 15.01 -9.13 -1.96
C GLY A 203 13.64 -9.41 -2.59
N PRO A 204 13.61 -10.10 -3.74
CA PRO A 204 12.37 -10.40 -4.43
C PRO A 204 11.50 -11.41 -3.66
N LEU A 205 10.19 -11.16 -3.67
CA LEU A 205 9.17 -12.06 -3.14
C LEU A 205 8.48 -12.85 -4.25
N ASP A 206 8.25 -14.14 -3.98
CA ASP A 206 7.41 -15.03 -4.76
C ASP A 206 6.06 -15.14 -4.04
N VAL A 207 5.01 -14.53 -4.61
CA VAL A 207 3.67 -14.48 -4.00
C VAL A 207 2.99 -15.86 -3.93
N CYS A 208 3.49 -16.85 -4.67
CA CYS A 208 3.02 -18.24 -4.59
C CYS A 208 3.60 -19.00 -3.37
N ARG A 209 4.46 -18.35 -2.58
CA ARG A 209 5.00 -18.86 -1.31
C ARG A 209 4.47 -18.03 -0.16
N ASP A 210 4.60 -18.53 1.07
CA ASP A 210 4.27 -17.73 2.24
C ASP A 210 5.14 -16.47 2.32
N VAL A 211 4.57 -15.38 2.84
CA VAL A 211 5.32 -14.17 3.20
C VAL A 211 6.50 -14.59 4.08
N PRO A 212 7.76 -14.30 3.71
CA PRO A 212 8.90 -14.76 4.48
C PRO A 212 8.99 -14.03 5.81
N LEU A 213 9.84 -14.55 6.71
CA LEU A 213 10.19 -13.84 7.94
C LEU A 213 11.03 -12.60 7.56
N PRO A 214 10.59 -11.38 7.92
CA PRO A 214 11.36 -10.17 7.65
C PRO A 214 12.69 -10.17 8.38
N SER A 215 13.77 -9.81 7.70
CA SER A 215 15.12 -9.85 8.30
C SER A 215 15.28 -8.88 9.47
N TYR A 216 14.55 -7.77 9.46
CA TYR A 216 14.58 -6.74 10.51
C TYR A 216 13.99 -7.22 11.86
N LEU A 217 13.26 -8.33 11.87
CA LEU A 217 12.61 -8.91 13.04
C LEU A 217 13.39 -10.05 13.70
N GLY A 218 14.58 -10.37 13.22
CA GLY A 218 15.46 -11.35 13.89
C GLY A 218 14.87 -12.75 14.03
N GLY A 219 14.00 -13.17 13.10
CA GLY A 219 13.35 -14.48 13.10
C GLY A 219 11.90 -14.50 13.59
N LEU A 220 11.33 -13.35 13.96
CA LEU A 220 9.89 -13.21 14.22
C LEU A 220 9.13 -12.91 12.93
N LYS A 221 7.85 -13.30 12.88
CA LYS A 221 6.95 -13.07 11.73
C LYS A 221 6.38 -11.65 11.72
N TYR A 222 5.99 -11.14 12.89
CA TYR A 222 5.37 -9.84 13.06
C TYR A 222 6.12 -9.03 14.13
N PRO A 223 6.10 -7.68 14.07
CA PRO A 223 6.50 -6.85 15.21
C PRO A 223 5.72 -7.23 16.46
N SER A 224 6.31 -7.10 17.66
CA SER A 224 5.67 -7.51 18.92
C SER A 224 4.29 -6.86 19.12
N VAL A 225 4.16 -5.57 18.78
CA VAL A 225 2.90 -4.81 18.83
C VAL A 225 1.81 -5.28 17.88
N LEU A 226 2.16 -6.06 16.85
CA LEU A 226 1.23 -6.64 15.89
C LEU A 226 1.25 -8.16 15.94
N ALA A 227 1.90 -8.77 16.94
CA ALA A 227 1.91 -10.21 17.11
C ALA A 227 0.52 -10.73 17.51
N HIS A 228 -0.23 -9.93 18.26
CA HIS A 228 -1.63 -10.17 18.59
C HIS A 228 -2.46 -8.96 18.13
N LEU A 229 -3.59 -9.19 17.48
CA LEU A 229 -4.53 -8.14 17.09
C LEU A 229 -5.66 -8.05 18.13
N THR A 230 -6.01 -6.82 18.49
CA THR A 230 -7.02 -6.48 19.50
C THR A 230 -8.14 -5.59 18.95
N ARG A 231 -7.92 -4.90 17.83
CA ARG A 231 -8.92 -4.00 17.23
C ARG A 231 -9.96 -4.81 16.46
N ASP A 232 -11.23 -4.71 16.86
CA ASP A 232 -12.35 -5.54 16.35
C ASP A 232 -12.40 -5.66 14.83
N ASP A 233 -12.41 -4.54 14.12
CA ASP A 233 -12.45 -4.50 12.65
C ASP A 233 -11.16 -5.00 11.97
N LEU A 234 -10.02 -4.96 12.66
CA LEU A 234 -8.79 -5.59 12.18
C LEU A 234 -8.82 -7.12 12.39
N CYS A 235 -9.41 -7.57 13.50
CA CYS A 235 -9.68 -8.99 13.76
C CYS A 235 -10.68 -9.55 12.74
N GLU A 236 -11.75 -8.82 12.43
CA GLU A 236 -12.71 -9.20 11.38
C GLU A 236 -12.04 -9.34 10.00
N LEU A 237 -11.13 -8.41 9.66
CA LEU A 237 -10.33 -8.51 8.42
C LEU A 237 -9.37 -9.70 8.46
N ALA A 238 -8.72 -9.95 9.60
CA ALA A 238 -7.84 -11.11 9.76
C ALA A 238 -8.62 -12.41 9.56
N GLU A 239 -9.79 -12.55 10.20
CA GLU A 239 -10.67 -13.71 10.04
C GLU A 239 -11.16 -13.88 8.60
N ARG A 240 -11.57 -12.78 7.94
CA ARG A 240 -11.98 -12.80 6.53
C ARG A 240 -10.89 -13.36 5.61
N PHE A 241 -9.64 -13.04 5.92
CA PHE A 241 -8.48 -13.42 5.11
C PHE A 241 -7.76 -14.67 5.65
N ASP A 242 -8.45 -15.51 6.44
CA ASP A 242 -7.91 -16.76 7.00
C ASP A 242 -6.62 -16.58 7.83
N HIS A 243 -6.50 -15.43 8.51
CA HIS A 243 -5.41 -15.11 9.43
C HIS A 243 -5.86 -15.11 10.89
N ALA A 244 -5.12 -15.82 11.74
CA ALA A 244 -5.40 -15.78 13.17
C ALA A 244 -4.99 -14.41 13.78
N PRO A 245 -5.86 -13.80 14.60
CA PRO A 245 -5.52 -12.59 15.33
C PRO A 245 -4.33 -12.77 16.28
N ASP A 246 -4.14 -13.97 16.85
CA ASP A 246 -3.10 -14.32 17.83
C ASP A 246 -1.72 -14.70 17.26
N GLY A 247 -1.50 -14.47 15.96
CA GLY A 247 -0.18 -14.49 15.36
C GLY A 247 0.27 -15.86 14.82
N GLU A 248 -0.51 -16.92 15.03
CA GLU A 248 -0.30 -18.20 14.35
C GLU A 248 -0.89 -18.12 12.92
N VAL A 249 -0.02 -17.92 11.92
CA VAL A 249 -0.40 -18.07 10.51
C VAL A 249 0.53 -19.08 9.86
N ILE A 250 -0.05 -20.20 9.43
CA ILE A 250 0.70 -21.32 8.86
C ILE A 250 0.79 -21.19 7.33
N GLU A 251 -0.16 -20.53 6.66
CA GLU A 251 -0.23 -20.49 5.18
C GLU A 251 -0.75 -19.13 4.68
N SER A 252 0.15 -18.21 4.32
CA SER A 252 -0.17 -16.90 3.72
C SER A 252 -0.04 -16.88 2.20
N ARG A 253 0.41 -17.99 1.60
CA ARG A 253 0.56 -18.14 0.15
C ARG A 253 -0.77 -17.92 -0.58
N ALA A 254 -0.72 -17.19 -1.69
CA ALA A 254 -1.83 -17.12 -2.63
C ALA A 254 -1.64 -18.21 -3.69
N THR A 255 -2.53 -19.20 -3.70
CA THR A 255 -2.52 -20.27 -4.70
C THR A 255 -3.16 -19.82 -6.01
N THR A 256 -4.10 -18.89 -5.92
CA THR A 256 -4.80 -18.24 -7.03
C THR A 256 -4.82 -16.73 -6.78
N TRP A 257 -3.89 -15.98 -7.35
CA TRP A 257 -3.82 -14.52 -7.16
C TRP A 257 -5.06 -13.80 -7.72
N GLU A 258 -5.76 -14.40 -8.67
CA GLU A 258 -7.04 -13.90 -9.21
C GLU A 258 -8.17 -14.00 -8.17
N CYS A 259 -8.01 -14.80 -7.12
CA CYS A 259 -8.94 -14.80 -5.99
C CYS A 259 -8.64 -13.58 -5.11
N TYR A 260 -9.59 -12.64 -5.05
CA TYR A 260 -9.49 -11.43 -4.24
C TYR A 260 -9.12 -11.73 -2.79
N ASP A 261 -9.80 -12.68 -2.13
CA ASP A 261 -9.58 -12.97 -0.72
C ASP A 261 -8.20 -13.62 -0.47
N GLU A 262 -7.72 -14.53 -1.35
CA GLU A 262 -6.35 -15.08 -1.23
C GLU A 262 -5.28 -13.99 -1.43
N ARG A 263 -5.49 -13.11 -2.41
CA ARG A 263 -4.59 -11.99 -2.70
C ARG A 263 -4.54 -11.00 -1.56
N MET A 264 -5.70 -10.62 -1.03
CA MET A 264 -5.78 -9.72 0.13
C MET A 264 -5.23 -10.35 1.41
N GLY A 265 -5.36 -11.66 1.61
CA GLY A 265 -4.69 -12.36 2.70
C GLY A 265 -3.17 -12.26 2.61
N TYR A 266 -2.59 -12.52 1.43
CA TYR A 266 -1.16 -12.31 1.23
C TYR A 266 -0.74 -10.87 1.56
N ILE A 267 -1.47 -9.88 1.04
CA ILE A 267 -1.18 -8.45 1.27
C ILE A 267 -1.34 -8.07 2.74
N PHE A 268 -2.37 -8.58 3.43
CA PHE A 268 -2.58 -8.37 4.86
C PHE A 268 -1.41 -8.90 5.68
N CYS A 269 -1.00 -10.15 5.42
CA CYS A 269 0.16 -10.77 6.07
C CYS A 269 1.46 -9.99 5.79
N PHE A 270 1.64 -9.54 4.55
CA PHE A 270 2.78 -8.73 4.13
C PHE A 270 2.84 -7.39 4.86
N PHE A 271 1.76 -6.61 4.88
CA PHE A 271 1.71 -5.33 5.59
C PHE A 271 1.94 -5.51 7.09
N ARG A 272 1.36 -6.54 7.70
CA ARG A 272 1.56 -6.85 9.13
C ARG A 272 3.01 -7.23 9.43
N ALA A 273 3.64 -8.04 8.57
CA ALA A 273 5.04 -8.48 8.74
C ALA A 273 6.03 -7.33 8.57
N PHE A 274 5.83 -6.46 7.58
CA PHE A 274 6.75 -5.37 7.25
C PHE A 274 6.34 -4.00 7.83
N ALA A 275 5.35 -3.98 8.73
CA ALA A 275 4.76 -2.75 9.28
C ALA A 275 5.76 -1.77 9.91
N ARG A 276 6.90 -2.25 10.44
CA ARG A 276 7.93 -1.40 11.09
C ARG A 276 9.28 -1.43 10.38
N ASP A 277 9.32 -1.89 9.13
CA ASP A 277 10.56 -1.91 8.36
C ASP A 277 10.80 -0.53 7.72
N ALA A 278 11.53 0.33 8.42
CA ALA A 278 11.79 1.71 7.99
C ALA A 278 12.48 1.82 6.61
N ARG A 279 13.11 0.73 6.12
CA ARG A 279 13.75 0.69 4.80
C ARG A 279 12.75 0.92 3.67
N TYR A 280 11.44 0.69 3.88
CA TYR A 280 10.43 0.99 2.85
C TYR A 280 10.33 2.48 2.50
N PHE A 281 10.77 3.39 3.40
CA PHE A 281 10.85 4.82 3.08
C PHE A 281 12.06 5.18 2.20
N ASP A 282 13.05 4.29 2.09
CA ASP A 282 14.29 4.50 1.35
C ASP A 282 14.21 3.83 -0.03
N VAL A 283 13.40 4.42 -0.92
CA VAL A 283 13.18 3.91 -2.28
C VAL A 283 14.51 3.78 -3.04
N PRO A 284 14.85 2.58 -3.57
CA PRO A 284 16.11 2.37 -4.26
C PRO A 284 16.32 3.29 -5.47
N ALA A 285 17.54 3.77 -5.66
CA ALA A 285 17.86 4.73 -6.73
C ALA A 285 17.62 4.16 -8.14
N GLU A 286 17.72 2.84 -8.31
CA GLU A 286 17.42 2.11 -9.53
C GLU A 286 15.94 2.14 -9.92
N PHE A 287 15.02 2.33 -8.97
CA PHE A 287 13.59 2.48 -9.28
C PHE A 287 13.27 3.86 -9.88
N LEU A 288 14.20 4.81 -9.72
CA LEU A 288 14.05 6.21 -10.10
C LEU A 288 14.81 6.56 -11.37
N ARG A 289 15.21 5.55 -12.16
CA ARG A 289 16.00 5.68 -13.39
C ARG A 289 15.29 5.05 -14.59
#